data_AF-A0A2W4P9C2-F1
#
_entry.id   AF-A0A2W4P9C2-F1
#
_cell.length_a   1.000
_cell.length_b   1.000
_cell.length_c   1.000
_cell.angle_alpha   90.00
_cell.angle_beta   90.00
_cell.angle_gamma   90.00
#
_symmetry.space_group_name_H-M   'P 1'
#
loop_
_entity.id
_entity.type
_entity.pdbx_description
1 polymer ?
#
loop_
_entity_poly.entity_id
_entity_poly.type
_entity_poly.pdbx_seq_one_letter_code
_entity_poly.pdbx_strand_id
1 'polypeptide(L)'
;MTRGLRITRRFTTAGRDPYEGIEWSRRDSRITNPDGSVVFEMKDAEIPAGWSQVASDIMVSKYFRKAGVPQYDENGNPLLDAEGNPVLGPERSARQVFDRLAGTWRHWGEREGYFASEEDAQAFEDELKYMLANQMAAPNSPQWFNTGLNWAYGLTGPAQGFWYVDSKTGELTPSPDSYSRPAPHACFILSVKDDLVNPGGIMDLWVREARIFKFGSGAGSNFSAIRAENESLSGGGKSSGVMSFLKIGDRAAGAIKSGGTTRRAAKMVILDIDHPDVEAFIDWKKVEEEKARILIQHGGYPADFNGEAYATVSGQNSNNSVRVTNDFVKAVLEDGDWDLINRTDGKVRKTVKARYLWNKIAEAAWACADPGVQFDTTINEWHTCPAGGRIRASNPCSEYMFLDDTACNLASINLVRFYDDETGVFDIEGYEHAIRLWTIVLEISVAMAHFPSREIAQGSYDYRTLGLGYANL
;
A
#
# COMPACT_ATOMS: atom_id res chain seq x y z
N MET A 1 -34.72 -19.57 -0.77
CA MET A 1 -33.31 -19.55 -1.21
C MET A 1 -32.49 -18.99 -0.07
N THR A 2 -31.48 -19.72 0.43
CA THR A 2 -30.55 -19.20 1.44
C THR A 2 -29.83 -17.99 0.85
N ARG A 3 -29.91 -16.83 1.52
CA ARG A 3 -29.20 -15.61 1.14
C ARG A 3 -27.73 -15.78 1.53
N GLY A 4 -26.79 -15.55 0.62
CA GLY A 4 -25.34 -15.68 0.86
C GLY A 4 -24.59 -16.51 -0.19
N LEU A 5 -23.26 -16.44 -0.17
CA LEU A 5 -22.36 -17.17 -1.04
C LEU A 5 -22.23 -18.63 -0.60
N ARG A 6 -22.32 -19.53 -1.57
CA ARG A 6 -21.89 -20.93 -1.44
C ARG A 6 -20.41 -21.05 -1.78
N ILE A 7 -19.67 -21.82 -0.98
CA ILE A 7 -18.24 -22.04 -1.12
C ILE A 7 -17.98 -23.52 -1.36
N THR A 8 -17.48 -23.83 -2.54
CA THR A 8 -17.03 -25.17 -2.90
C THR A 8 -15.66 -25.43 -2.29
N ARG A 9 -15.38 -26.68 -1.92
CA ARG A 9 -14.04 -27.12 -1.51
C ARG A 9 -13.33 -27.75 -2.70
N ARG A 10 -12.07 -27.38 -2.92
CA ARG A 10 -11.22 -27.95 -3.98
C ARG A 10 -9.93 -28.50 -3.40
N PHE A 11 -9.28 -27.74 -2.53
CA PHE A 11 -7.99 -28.11 -1.96
C PHE A 11 -8.10 -28.81 -0.60
N THR A 12 -9.24 -28.65 0.07
CA THR A 12 -9.47 -29.17 1.42
C THR A 12 -10.63 -30.16 1.46
N THR A 13 -10.69 -30.95 2.54
CA THR A 13 -11.80 -31.87 2.82
C THR A 13 -12.50 -31.45 4.10
N ALA A 14 -13.84 -31.43 4.10
CA ALA A 14 -14.62 -31.07 5.28
C ALA A 14 -14.29 -31.95 6.50
N GLY A 15 -14.11 -31.32 7.67
CA GLY A 15 -13.79 -32.01 8.92
C GLY A 15 -12.34 -32.47 9.08
N ARG A 16 -11.47 -32.19 8.10
CA ARG A 16 -10.03 -32.45 8.17
C ARG A 16 -9.25 -31.16 8.43
N ASP A 17 -8.02 -31.30 8.93
CA ASP A 17 -7.11 -30.16 9.13
C ASP A 17 -6.77 -29.55 7.75
N PRO A 18 -6.98 -28.24 7.51
CA PRO A 18 -6.62 -27.60 6.24
C PRO A 18 -5.12 -27.65 5.91
N TYR A 19 -4.27 -27.96 6.89
CA TYR A 19 -2.83 -28.15 6.71
C TYR A 19 -2.43 -29.64 6.57
N GLU A 20 -3.40 -30.57 6.51
CA GLU A 20 -3.13 -31.98 6.31
C GLU A 20 -2.28 -32.21 5.04
N GLY A 21 -1.24 -33.04 5.17
CA GLY A 21 -0.30 -33.33 4.07
C GLY A 21 0.80 -32.29 3.87
N ILE A 22 0.79 -31.16 4.60
CA ILE A 22 1.90 -30.19 4.58
C ILE A 22 2.92 -30.58 5.65
N GLU A 23 4.17 -30.81 5.25
CA GLU A 23 5.29 -31.01 6.17
C GLU A 23 5.77 -29.66 6.74
N TRP A 24 6.11 -29.63 8.03
CA TRP A 24 6.54 -28.42 8.74
C TRP A 24 7.94 -28.60 9.29
N SER A 25 8.73 -27.53 9.29
CA SER A 25 10.11 -27.52 9.78
C SER A 25 10.33 -26.34 10.70
N ARG A 26 11.18 -26.52 11.72
CA ARG A 26 11.69 -25.44 12.57
C ARG A 26 12.95 -24.87 11.93
N ARG A 27 12.99 -23.56 11.75
CA ARG A 27 14.10 -22.85 11.11
C ARG A 27 14.51 -21.65 11.92
N ASP A 28 15.82 -21.42 11.96
CA ASP A 28 16.37 -20.18 12.49
C ASP A 28 16.32 -19.11 11.41
N SER A 29 15.88 -17.91 11.79
CA SER A 29 15.90 -16.73 10.93
C SER A 29 16.81 -15.69 11.55
N ARG A 30 17.82 -15.25 10.80
CA ARG A 30 18.82 -14.28 11.26
C ARG A 30 19.11 -13.27 10.16
N ILE A 31 18.94 -12.00 10.48
CA ILE A 31 19.29 -10.87 9.60
C ILE A 31 20.47 -10.13 10.21
N THR A 32 21.51 -9.92 9.40
CA THR A 32 22.72 -9.18 9.79
C THR A 32 22.92 -7.95 8.92
N ASN A 33 23.53 -6.91 9.48
CA ASN A 33 24.06 -5.78 8.74
C ASN A 33 25.32 -6.19 7.95
N PRO A 34 25.78 -5.36 6.98
CA PRO A 34 27.04 -5.60 6.26
C PRO A 34 28.28 -5.68 7.17
N ASP A 35 28.24 -5.03 8.33
CA ASP A 35 29.29 -5.08 9.36
C ASP A 35 29.26 -6.36 10.23
N GLY A 36 28.32 -7.28 9.95
CA GLY A 36 28.14 -8.54 10.67
C GLY A 36 27.29 -8.45 11.95
N SER A 37 26.87 -7.25 12.37
CA SER A 37 26.00 -7.09 13.53
C SER A 37 24.59 -7.66 13.28
N VAL A 38 23.99 -8.27 14.29
CA VAL A 38 22.66 -8.90 14.18
C VAL A 38 21.58 -7.84 14.31
N VAL A 39 20.74 -7.72 13.29
CA VAL A 39 19.57 -6.82 13.27
C VAL A 39 18.36 -7.52 13.87
N PHE A 40 18.20 -8.82 13.59
CA PHE A 40 17.09 -9.63 14.03
C PHE A 40 17.50 -11.10 14.07
N GLU A 41 17.06 -11.81 15.11
CA GLU A 41 17.22 -13.26 15.21
C GLU A 41 15.98 -13.86 15.87
N MET A 42 15.47 -14.95 15.31
CA MET A 42 14.46 -15.80 15.93
C MET A 42 14.82 -17.25 15.64
N LYS A 43 14.92 -18.04 16.71
CA LYS A 43 15.20 -19.47 16.62
C LYS A 43 13.94 -20.30 16.62
N ASP A 44 14.02 -21.44 15.95
CA ASP A 44 13.00 -22.48 15.93
C ASP A 44 11.63 -22.00 15.43
N ALA A 45 11.60 -21.08 14.46
CA ALA A 45 10.35 -20.63 13.84
C ALA A 45 9.77 -21.75 12.95
N GLU A 46 8.49 -22.07 13.14
CA GLU A 46 7.81 -23.12 12.40
C GLU A 46 7.25 -22.60 11.06
N ILE A 47 7.72 -23.16 9.95
CA ILE A 47 7.40 -22.77 8.57
C ILE A 47 7.15 -24.05 7.74
N PRO A 48 6.29 -24.03 6.70
CA PRO A 48 6.16 -25.18 5.80
C PRO A 48 7.51 -25.58 5.20
N ALA A 49 7.83 -26.87 5.22
CA ALA A 49 9.13 -27.39 4.81
C ALA A 49 9.46 -27.12 3.34
N GLY A 50 8.44 -27.02 2.47
CA GLY A 50 8.61 -26.69 1.06
C GLY A 50 8.98 -25.23 0.76
N TRP A 51 8.96 -24.32 1.75
CA TRP A 51 9.33 -22.93 1.52
C TRP A 51 10.84 -22.77 1.37
N SER A 52 11.28 -21.79 0.58
CA SER A 52 12.70 -21.42 0.52
C SER A 52 13.16 -20.77 1.84
N GLN A 53 14.46 -20.79 2.10
CA GLN A 53 15.03 -20.09 3.27
C GLN A 53 14.72 -18.59 3.21
N VAL A 54 14.84 -17.97 2.04
CA VAL A 54 14.52 -16.53 1.85
C VAL A 54 13.05 -16.23 2.18
N ALA A 55 12.11 -17.07 1.74
CA ALA A 55 10.69 -16.88 2.08
C ALA A 55 10.44 -17.05 3.58
N SER A 56 11.13 -18.00 4.21
CA SER A 56 11.09 -18.22 5.66
C SER A 56 11.61 -16.99 6.40
N ASP A 57 12.76 -16.45 5.99
CA ASP A 57 13.35 -15.25 6.60
C ASP A 57 12.48 -14.02 6.45
N ILE A 58 11.84 -13.82 5.29
CA ILE A 58 10.90 -12.71 5.09
C ILE A 58 9.67 -12.87 5.99
N MET A 59 9.08 -14.06 6.05
CA MET A 59 7.92 -14.35 6.90
C MET A 59 8.23 -14.05 8.36
N VAL A 60 9.32 -14.64 8.88
CA VAL A 60 9.69 -14.50 10.28
C VAL A 60 10.11 -13.08 10.60
N SER A 61 10.92 -12.44 9.76
CA SER A 61 11.45 -11.11 10.07
C SER A 61 10.42 -9.99 9.88
N LYS A 62 9.52 -10.08 8.89
CA LYS A 62 8.59 -9.00 8.54
C LYS A 62 7.17 -9.23 9.00
N TYR A 63 6.64 -10.45 8.88
CA TYR A 63 5.21 -10.72 9.01
C TYR A 63 4.80 -11.31 10.35
N PHE A 64 5.72 -11.97 11.06
CA PHE A 64 5.46 -12.37 12.44
C PHE A 64 5.31 -11.14 13.32
N ARG A 65 4.20 -11.08 14.05
CA ARG A 65 3.99 -10.11 15.13
C ARG A 65 5.07 -10.33 16.18
N LYS A 66 5.72 -9.25 16.61
CA LYS A 66 6.90 -9.32 17.47
C LYS A 66 6.61 -9.34 18.97
N ALA A 67 5.42 -8.91 19.37
CA ALA A 67 5.03 -8.80 20.77
C ALA A 67 3.51 -8.78 20.94
N GLY A 68 3.07 -9.14 22.14
CA GLY A 68 1.67 -9.10 22.55
C GLY A 68 0.88 -10.37 22.21
N VAL A 69 1.54 -11.42 21.73
CA VAL A 69 0.90 -12.70 21.38
C VAL A 69 0.97 -13.63 22.59
N PRO A 70 -0.15 -14.16 23.10
CA PRO A 70 -0.14 -15.16 24.17
C PRO A 70 0.74 -16.37 23.81
N GLN A 71 1.56 -16.81 24.76
CA GLN A 71 2.45 -17.96 24.59
C GLN A 71 1.83 -19.21 25.21
N TYR A 72 2.13 -20.36 24.61
CA TYR A 72 1.57 -21.65 25.01
C TYR A 72 2.67 -22.68 25.20
N ASP A 73 2.45 -23.66 26.08
CA ASP A 73 3.32 -24.82 26.23
C ASP A 73 3.12 -25.83 25.08
N GLU A 74 3.90 -26.91 25.08
CA GLU A 74 3.84 -27.96 24.06
C GLU A 74 2.49 -28.71 24.01
N ASN A 75 1.69 -28.60 25.07
CA ASN A 75 0.36 -29.21 25.16
C ASN A 75 -0.76 -28.23 24.77
N GLY A 76 -0.41 -26.99 24.39
CA GLY A 76 -1.37 -25.94 24.04
C GLY A 76 -2.01 -25.24 25.23
N ASN A 77 -1.44 -25.37 26.44
CA ASN A 77 -1.92 -24.61 27.60
C ASN A 77 -1.27 -23.21 27.62
N PRO A 78 -2.02 -22.14 27.95
CA PRO A 78 -1.44 -20.81 28.11
C PRO A 78 -0.33 -20.80 29.17
N LEU A 79 0.83 -20.25 28.82
CA LEU A 79 1.87 -19.93 29.80
C LEU A 79 1.43 -18.73 30.60
N LEU A 80 1.47 -18.84 31.94
CA LEU A 80 1.10 -17.75 32.85
C LEU A 80 2.33 -17.25 33.62
N ASP A 81 2.38 -15.95 33.90
CA ASP A 81 3.37 -15.35 34.78
C ASP A 81 3.07 -15.64 36.26
N ALA A 82 3.92 -15.14 37.17
CA ALA A 82 3.78 -15.37 38.60
C ALA A 82 2.47 -14.79 39.17
N GLU A 83 1.90 -13.80 38.50
CA GLU A 83 0.66 -13.12 38.84
C GLU A 83 -0.57 -13.77 38.17
N GLY A 84 -0.38 -14.82 37.35
CA GLY A 84 -1.44 -15.55 36.68
C GLY A 84 -1.91 -14.93 35.35
N ASN A 85 -1.19 -13.94 34.82
CA ASN A 85 -1.51 -13.34 33.52
C ASN A 85 -0.82 -14.10 32.37
N PRO A 86 -1.38 -14.12 31.16
CA PRO A 86 -0.73 -14.74 30.01
C PRO A 86 0.65 -14.13 29.73
N VAL A 87 1.66 -15.00 29.61
CA VAL A 87 2.98 -14.63 29.11
C VAL A 87 2.82 -14.23 27.65
N LEU A 88 3.31 -13.04 27.30
CA LEU A 88 3.21 -12.49 25.95
C LEU A 88 4.57 -12.54 25.24
N GLY A 89 4.54 -12.76 23.93
CA GLY A 89 5.72 -12.87 23.09
C GLY A 89 5.41 -12.62 21.60
N PRO A 90 6.30 -13.05 20.70
CA PRO A 90 6.08 -12.98 19.26
C PRO A 90 5.23 -14.17 18.75
N GLU A 91 4.75 -14.07 17.51
CA GLU A 91 4.40 -15.24 16.70
C GLU A 91 5.67 -16.09 16.46
N ARG A 92 5.53 -17.41 16.49
CA ARG A 92 6.61 -18.38 16.29
C ARG A 92 6.30 -19.43 15.23
N SER A 93 5.09 -19.42 14.67
CA SER A 93 4.67 -20.31 13.58
C SER A 93 3.93 -19.55 12.49
N ALA A 94 4.20 -19.90 11.22
CA ALA A 94 3.41 -19.38 10.10
C ALA A 94 1.94 -19.81 10.17
N ARG A 95 1.61 -20.91 10.87
CA ARG A 95 0.21 -21.28 11.16
C ARG A 95 -0.53 -20.16 11.87
N GLN A 96 0.09 -19.56 12.89
CA GLN A 96 -0.51 -18.44 13.63
C GLN A 96 -0.86 -17.26 12.71
N VAL A 97 0.03 -16.97 11.74
CA VAL A 97 -0.19 -15.93 10.73
C VAL A 97 -1.36 -16.30 9.81
N PHE A 98 -1.36 -17.51 9.25
CA PHE A 98 -2.42 -17.97 8.34
C PHE A 98 -3.78 -18.04 9.06
N ASP A 99 -3.79 -18.50 10.30
CA ASP A 99 -4.98 -18.63 11.13
C ASP A 99 -5.58 -17.26 11.47
N ARG A 100 -4.76 -16.28 11.91
CA ARG A 100 -5.31 -14.94 12.19
C ARG A 100 -5.82 -14.25 10.94
N LEU A 101 -5.22 -14.50 9.77
CA LEU A 101 -5.68 -13.92 8.51
C LEU A 101 -7.01 -14.54 8.08
N ALA A 102 -7.01 -15.85 7.82
CA ALA A 102 -8.17 -16.58 7.31
C ALA A 102 -9.36 -16.54 8.29
N GLY A 103 -9.09 -16.73 9.59
CA GLY A 103 -10.12 -16.68 10.62
C GLY A 103 -10.73 -15.30 10.80
N THR A 104 -9.96 -14.22 10.64
CA THR A 104 -10.51 -12.85 10.68
C THR A 104 -11.37 -12.55 9.45
N TRP A 105 -10.93 -12.95 8.25
CA TRP A 105 -11.76 -12.79 7.05
C TRP A 105 -13.05 -13.58 7.16
N ARG A 106 -13.01 -14.82 7.67
CA ARG A 106 -14.22 -15.58 7.97
C ARG A 106 -15.10 -14.86 8.97
N HIS A 107 -14.57 -14.45 10.12
CA HIS A 107 -15.33 -13.79 11.19
C HIS A 107 -16.07 -12.54 10.69
N TRP A 108 -15.40 -11.69 9.91
CA TRP A 108 -16.03 -10.53 9.31
C TRP A 108 -17.01 -10.91 8.19
N GLY A 109 -16.70 -11.92 7.37
CA GLY A 109 -17.62 -12.45 6.37
C GLY A 109 -18.93 -12.96 6.98
N GLU A 110 -18.88 -13.67 8.11
CA GLU A 110 -20.05 -14.10 8.87
C GLU A 110 -20.83 -12.91 9.43
N ARG A 111 -20.14 -11.96 10.08
CA ARG A 111 -20.73 -10.75 10.68
C ARG A 111 -21.47 -9.89 9.66
N GLU A 112 -20.94 -9.80 8.45
CA GLU A 112 -21.47 -9.00 7.33
C GLU A 112 -22.43 -9.80 6.44
N GLY A 113 -22.65 -11.10 6.73
CA GLY A 113 -23.64 -11.93 6.03
C GLY A 113 -23.22 -12.39 4.63
N TYR A 114 -21.93 -12.57 4.37
CA TYR A 114 -21.40 -13.03 3.08
C TYR A 114 -21.74 -14.49 2.78
N PHE A 115 -21.79 -15.36 3.79
CA PHE A 115 -21.89 -16.81 3.60
C PHE A 115 -23.33 -17.32 3.76
N ALA A 116 -23.71 -18.33 2.98
CA ALA A 116 -25.04 -18.93 3.05
C ALA A 116 -25.23 -19.89 4.24
N SER A 117 -24.13 -20.41 4.81
CA SER A 117 -24.11 -21.23 6.02
C SER A 117 -22.76 -21.13 6.74
N GLU A 118 -22.70 -21.65 7.97
CA GLU A 118 -21.44 -21.82 8.72
C GLU A 118 -20.48 -22.79 8.01
N GLU A 119 -21.01 -23.79 7.30
CA GLU A 119 -20.20 -24.73 6.52
C GLU A 119 -19.50 -24.03 5.34
N ASP A 120 -20.21 -23.11 4.67
CA ASP A 120 -19.64 -22.28 3.61
C ASP A 120 -18.54 -21.34 4.17
N ALA A 121 -18.77 -20.76 5.35
CA ALA A 121 -17.77 -19.92 6.04
C ALA A 121 -16.52 -20.73 6.46
N GLN A 122 -16.70 -21.96 6.96
CA GLN A 122 -15.60 -22.85 7.30
C GLN A 122 -14.82 -23.30 6.05
N ALA A 123 -15.53 -23.63 4.95
CA ALA A 123 -14.89 -23.96 3.68
C ALA A 123 -14.02 -22.82 3.16
N PHE A 124 -14.49 -21.58 3.29
CA PHE A 124 -13.72 -20.39 2.93
C PHE A 124 -12.44 -20.26 3.76
N GLU A 125 -12.52 -20.41 5.09
CA GLU A 125 -11.34 -20.37 5.96
C GLU A 125 -10.32 -21.46 5.61
N ASP A 126 -10.78 -22.70 5.45
CA ASP A 126 -9.93 -23.86 5.21
C ASP A 126 -9.18 -23.76 3.88
N GLU A 127 -9.88 -23.42 2.80
CA GLU A 127 -9.28 -23.25 1.48
C GLU A 127 -8.21 -22.15 1.48
N LEU A 128 -8.46 -21.03 2.18
CA LEU A 128 -7.49 -19.95 2.29
C LEU A 128 -6.25 -20.34 3.09
N LYS A 129 -6.41 -21.07 4.20
CA LYS A 129 -5.27 -21.60 4.98
C LYS A 129 -4.39 -22.51 4.13
N TYR A 130 -5.00 -23.41 3.37
CA TYR A 130 -4.28 -24.26 2.43
C TYR A 130 -3.53 -23.43 1.39
N MET A 131 -4.21 -22.48 0.75
CA MET A 131 -3.63 -21.64 -0.31
C MET A 131 -2.46 -20.78 0.20
N LEU A 132 -2.58 -20.22 1.40
CA LEU A 132 -1.52 -19.44 2.05
C LEU A 132 -0.31 -20.32 2.35
N ALA A 133 -0.51 -21.49 2.94
CA ALA A 133 0.58 -22.42 3.27
C ALA A 133 1.31 -22.95 2.02
N ASN A 134 0.59 -23.16 0.92
CA ASN A 134 1.15 -23.61 -0.36
C ASN A 134 1.64 -22.45 -1.28
N GLN A 135 1.61 -21.20 -0.81
CA GLN A 135 2.02 -20.02 -1.57
C GLN A 135 1.28 -19.88 -2.92
N MET A 136 0.00 -20.25 -2.95
CA MET A 136 -0.87 -20.13 -4.13
C MET A 136 -1.33 -18.70 -4.35
N ALA A 137 -1.41 -17.92 -3.27
CA ALA A 137 -1.75 -16.51 -3.32
C ALA A 137 -1.19 -15.78 -2.09
N ALA A 138 -1.01 -14.47 -2.21
CA ALA A 138 -0.60 -13.62 -1.12
C ALA A 138 -1.38 -12.29 -1.15
N PRO A 139 -1.91 -11.82 -0.01
CA PRO A 139 -2.42 -10.46 0.10
C PRO A 139 -1.28 -9.45 0.17
N ASN A 140 -1.59 -8.17 -0.01
CA ASN A 140 -0.63 -7.08 0.20
C ASN A 140 -0.04 -7.06 1.62
N SER A 141 1.17 -6.51 1.78
CA SER A 141 1.88 -6.50 3.08
C SER A 141 1.06 -5.98 4.29
N PRO A 142 0.27 -4.89 4.20
CA PRO A 142 -0.58 -4.45 5.33
C PRO A 142 -1.56 -5.49 5.88
N GLN A 143 -2.06 -6.42 5.05
CA GLN A 143 -2.89 -7.53 5.53
C GLN A 143 -2.09 -8.43 6.47
N TRP A 144 -0.89 -8.83 6.04
CA TRP A 144 0.02 -9.60 6.87
C TRP A 144 0.36 -8.88 8.18
N PHE A 145 0.52 -7.56 8.19
CA PHE A 145 0.86 -6.83 9.40
C PHE A 145 -0.30 -6.65 10.38
N ASN A 146 -1.50 -6.35 9.87
CA ASN A 146 -2.55 -5.74 10.67
C ASN A 146 -3.80 -6.62 10.83
N THR A 147 -4.03 -7.57 9.92
CA THR A 147 -5.26 -8.35 9.91
C THR A 147 -5.25 -9.41 11.00
N GLY A 148 -6.31 -9.43 11.82
CA GLY A 148 -6.54 -10.43 12.85
C GLY A 148 -5.77 -10.27 14.15
N LEU A 149 -5.03 -9.18 14.34
CA LEU A 149 -4.33 -8.93 15.60
C LEU A 149 -5.29 -8.83 16.80
N ASN A 150 -6.42 -8.15 16.64
CA ASN A 150 -7.44 -8.09 17.69
C ASN A 150 -8.23 -9.40 17.80
N TRP A 151 -8.68 -9.94 16.66
CA TRP A 151 -9.49 -11.16 16.65
C TRP A 151 -8.76 -12.37 17.25
N ALA A 152 -7.49 -12.59 16.88
CA ALA A 152 -6.72 -13.74 17.36
C ALA A 152 -6.09 -13.52 18.74
N TYR A 153 -5.66 -12.29 19.06
CA TYR A 153 -4.81 -12.02 20.23
C TYR A 153 -5.36 -10.95 21.18
N GLY A 154 -6.53 -10.39 20.92
CA GLY A 154 -7.14 -9.35 21.76
C GLY A 154 -6.40 -8.01 21.76
N LEU A 155 -5.48 -7.78 20.81
CA LEU A 155 -4.68 -6.55 20.76
C LEU A 155 -5.55 -5.32 20.51
N THR A 156 -5.31 -4.27 21.31
CA THR A 156 -5.93 -2.94 21.18
C THR A 156 -4.85 -1.85 21.25
N GLY A 157 -5.24 -0.59 21.17
CA GLY A 157 -4.33 0.54 21.26
C GLY A 157 -5.06 1.87 21.43
N PRO A 158 -4.37 3.01 21.47
CA PRO A 158 -5.04 4.29 21.49
C PRO A 158 -5.76 4.55 20.16
N ALA A 159 -6.83 5.35 20.19
CA ALA A 159 -7.44 5.88 18.97
C ALA A 159 -6.45 6.84 18.26
N GLN A 160 -6.38 6.77 16.92
CA GLN A 160 -5.40 7.53 16.13
C GLN A 160 -6.02 8.33 14.98
N GLY A 161 -7.31 8.68 15.11
CA GLY A 161 -8.04 9.45 14.11
C GLY A 161 -8.43 8.65 12.87
N PHE A 162 -8.62 7.34 13.03
CA PHE A 162 -9.16 6.47 11.98
C PHE A 162 -10.69 6.43 12.02
N TRP A 163 -11.31 6.12 10.89
CA TRP A 163 -12.75 6.12 10.66
C TRP A 163 -13.18 4.89 9.89
N TYR A 164 -14.44 4.48 10.02
CA TYR A 164 -15.04 3.43 9.22
C TYR A 164 -16.52 3.77 8.98
N VAL A 165 -17.13 3.16 7.98
CA VAL A 165 -18.59 3.20 7.82
C VAL A 165 -19.16 1.94 8.48
N ASP A 166 -20.09 2.11 9.42
CA ASP A 166 -20.82 0.98 9.98
C ASP A 166 -21.76 0.43 8.89
N SER A 167 -21.59 -0.83 8.52
CA SER A 167 -22.34 -1.44 7.41
C SER A 167 -23.83 -1.62 7.69
N LYS A 168 -24.24 -1.64 8.96
CA LYS A 168 -25.65 -1.80 9.37
C LYS A 168 -26.39 -0.48 9.36
N THR A 169 -25.75 0.60 9.84
CA THR A 169 -26.37 1.93 9.91
C THR A 169 -26.06 2.80 8.69
N GLY A 170 -24.97 2.51 7.98
CA GLY A 170 -24.40 3.37 6.94
C GLY A 170 -23.69 4.61 7.51
N GLU A 171 -23.50 4.69 8.83
CA GLU A 171 -22.96 5.88 9.48
C GLU A 171 -21.43 5.86 9.57
N LEU A 172 -20.84 6.99 9.19
CA LEU A 172 -19.42 7.24 9.33
C LEU A 172 -19.04 7.43 10.81
N THR A 173 -18.21 6.53 11.33
CA THR A 173 -17.94 6.36 12.76
C THR A 173 -16.44 6.40 13.05
N PRO A 174 -15.99 7.11 14.11
CA PRO A 174 -14.59 7.08 14.52
C PRO A 174 -14.20 5.70 15.07
N SER A 175 -13.02 5.21 14.70
CA SER A 175 -12.47 3.95 15.22
C SER A 175 -12.17 4.09 16.71
N PRO A 176 -12.61 3.13 17.56
CA PRO A 176 -12.38 3.21 19.01
C PRO A 176 -10.90 3.02 19.37
N ASP A 177 -10.16 2.27 18.57
CA ASP A 177 -8.74 1.97 18.78
C ASP A 177 -8.01 1.65 17.46
N SER A 178 -6.76 1.20 17.59
CA SER A 178 -5.84 0.93 16.48
C SER A 178 -5.97 -0.45 15.82
N TYR A 179 -6.64 -1.44 16.44
CA TYR A 179 -6.57 -2.84 15.99
C TYR A 179 -7.91 -3.59 15.97
N SER A 180 -8.94 -3.14 16.70
CA SER A 180 -10.29 -3.72 16.68
C SER A 180 -10.90 -3.73 15.27
N ARG A 181 -10.50 -2.76 14.44
CA ARG A 181 -10.65 -2.81 12.99
C ARG A 181 -9.25 -2.77 12.38
N PRO A 182 -8.89 -3.67 11.46
CA PRO A 182 -7.56 -3.68 10.85
C PRO A 182 -7.39 -2.52 9.85
N ALA A 183 -6.13 -2.21 9.54
CA ALA A 183 -5.74 -1.36 8.41
C ALA A 183 -5.13 -2.22 7.27
N PRO A 184 -5.96 -2.93 6.47
CA PRO A 184 -5.47 -3.92 5.51
C PRO A 184 -5.09 -3.35 4.13
N HIS A 185 -5.43 -2.09 3.83
CA HIS A 185 -5.26 -1.52 2.49
C HIS A 185 -3.81 -1.06 2.28
N ALA A 186 -3.25 -1.30 1.09
CA ALA A 186 -1.88 -0.90 0.77
C ALA A 186 -1.80 0.43 0.00
N CYS A 187 -2.83 0.76 -0.76
CA CYS A 187 -2.79 1.83 -1.74
C CYS A 187 -3.84 2.87 -1.42
N PHE A 188 -3.43 4.12 -1.34
CA PHE A 188 -4.31 5.25 -1.07
C PHE A 188 -4.09 6.35 -2.11
N ILE A 189 -5.18 7.00 -2.51
CA ILE A 189 -5.15 8.23 -3.28
C ILE A 189 -5.75 9.32 -2.39
N LEU A 190 -5.07 10.46 -2.27
CA LEU A 190 -5.47 11.55 -1.40
C LEU A 190 -5.63 12.83 -2.20
N SER A 191 -6.74 13.53 -1.97
CA SER A 191 -6.90 14.90 -2.48
C SER A 191 -6.05 15.87 -1.68
N VAL A 192 -5.67 16.98 -2.32
CA VAL A 192 -5.05 18.13 -1.66
C VAL A 192 -5.60 19.42 -2.27
N LYS A 193 -6.01 20.34 -1.40
CA LYS A 193 -6.48 21.67 -1.77
C LYS A 193 -5.37 22.68 -1.59
N ASP A 194 -5.44 23.77 -2.36
CA ASP A 194 -4.57 24.95 -2.24
C ASP A 194 -4.93 25.78 -0.99
N ASP A 195 -4.77 25.15 0.17
CA ASP A 195 -4.99 25.68 1.50
C ASP A 195 -3.88 25.16 2.42
N LEU A 196 -3.34 26.01 3.29
CA LEU A 196 -2.19 25.62 4.10
C LEU A 196 -2.55 24.70 5.27
N VAL A 197 -3.60 24.98 6.03
CA VAL A 197 -3.81 24.41 7.39
C VAL A 197 -5.20 23.84 7.65
N ASN A 198 -6.18 24.12 6.80
CA ASN A 198 -7.54 23.62 6.99
C ASN A 198 -7.66 22.13 6.57
N PRO A 199 -8.72 21.43 7.00
CA PRO A 199 -8.98 20.06 6.57
C PRO A 199 -8.98 19.91 5.04
N GLY A 200 -8.24 18.92 4.53
CA GLY A 200 -8.01 18.73 3.09
C GLY A 200 -6.94 19.64 2.47
N GLY A 201 -6.31 20.52 3.25
CA GLY A 201 -5.17 21.33 2.84
C GLY A 201 -3.82 20.59 2.90
N ILE A 202 -2.73 21.34 2.69
CA ILE A 202 -1.36 20.82 2.58
C ILE A 202 -0.87 20.20 3.89
N MET A 203 -1.01 20.88 5.02
CA MET A 203 -0.53 20.33 6.30
C MET A 203 -1.39 19.16 6.80
N ASP A 204 -2.69 19.19 6.50
CA ASP A 204 -3.59 18.06 6.80
C ASP A 204 -3.27 16.82 5.95
N LEU A 205 -2.86 17.00 4.68
CA LEU A 205 -2.36 15.90 3.86
C LEU A 205 -1.21 15.15 4.54
N TRP A 206 -0.23 15.86 5.10
CA TRP A 206 0.90 15.23 5.80
C TRP A 206 0.48 14.44 7.04
N VAL A 207 -0.56 14.91 7.77
CA VAL A 207 -1.13 14.17 8.89
C VAL A 207 -1.81 12.88 8.42
N ARG A 208 -2.60 12.95 7.33
CA ARG A 208 -3.26 11.78 6.73
C ARG A 208 -2.24 10.77 6.21
N GLU A 209 -1.19 11.22 5.53
CA GLU A 209 -0.09 10.37 5.07
C GLU A 209 0.67 9.72 6.23
N ALA A 210 0.95 10.46 7.31
CA ALA A 210 1.62 9.89 8.48
C ALA A 210 0.82 8.73 9.10
N ARG A 211 -0.52 8.85 9.15
CA ARG A 211 -1.41 7.76 9.58
C ARG A 211 -1.31 6.55 8.64
N ILE A 212 -1.30 6.76 7.32
CA ILE A 212 -1.18 5.69 6.32
C ILE A 212 0.16 4.98 6.44
N PHE A 213 1.25 5.73 6.45
CA PHE A 213 2.60 5.21 6.47
C PHE A 213 2.85 4.41 7.74
N LYS A 214 2.35 4.87 8.90
CA LYS A 214 2.48 4.16 10.18
C LYS A 214 2.01 2.71 10.11
N PHE A 215 0.98 2.39 9.33
CA PHE A 215 0.38 1.06 9.26
C PHE A 215 0.86 0.18 8.09
N GLY A 216 1.89 0.59 7.36
CA GLY A 216 2.49 -0.27 6.31
C GLY A 216 2.13 0.11 4.88
N SER A 217 1.38 1.19 4.68
CA SER A 217 0.71 1.50 3.41
C SER A 217 1.35 2.71 2.72
N GLY A 218 1.00 2.94 1.46
CA GLY A 218 1.50 4.06 0.66
C GLY A 218 0.39 4.92 0.07
N ALA A 219 0.72 6.17 -0.23
CA ALA A 219 -0.24 7.18 -0.68
C ALA A 219 0.27 7.94 -1.91
N GLY A 220 -0.64 8.41 -2.75
CA GLY A 220 -0.31 9.34 -3.82
C GLY A 220 -1.30 10.50 -3.92
N SER A 221 -0.78 11.63 -4.41
CA SER A 221 -1.55 12.86 -4.58
C SER A 221 -1.08 13.62 -5.80
N ASN A 222 -2.03 14.28 -6.47
CA ASN A 222 -1.74 15.24 -7.51
C ASN A 222 -1.74 16.66 -6.92
N PHE A 223 -0.60 17.32 -7.00
CA PHE A 223 -0.35 18.65 -6.42
C PHE A 223 -0.66 19.79 -7.39
N SER A 224 -1.22 19.50 -8.57
CA SER A 224 -1.46 20.50 -9.61
C SER A 224 -2.50 21.55 -9.25
N ALA A 225 -3.29 21.32 -8.20
CA ALA A 225 -4.20 22.32 -7.66
C ALA A 225 -3.47 23.41 -6.86
N ILE A 226 -2.27 23.12 -6.32
CA ILE A 226 -1.48 24.06 -5.53
C ILE A 226 -0.94 25.16 -6.43
N ARG A 227 -1.05 26.42 -6.01
CA ARG A 227 -0.57 27.54 -6.81
C ARG A 227 0.95 27.52 -6.97
N ALA A 228 1.42 27.92 -8.15
CA ALA A 228 2.82 27.96 -8.51
C ALA A 228 3.58 29.07 -7.77
N GLU A 229 4.91 29.02 -7.86
CA GLU A 229 5.77 30.06 -7.30
C GLU A 229 5.43 31.43 -7.88
N ASN A 230 5.44 32.48 -7.05
CA ASN A 230 5.13 33.86 -7.44
C ASN A 230 3.67 34.15 -7.88
N GLU A 231 2.76 33.17 -7.77
CA GLU A 231 1.32 33.44 -7.80
C GLU A 231 0.90 34.24 -6.54
N SER A 232 -0.14 35.06 -6.65
CA SER A 232 -0.56 35.97 -5.58
C SER A 232 -1.24 35.24 -4.42
N LEU A 233 -1.07 35.75 -3.20
CA LEU A 233 -1.76 35.28 -2.00
C LEU A 233 -2.90 36.25 -1.59
N SER A 234 -3.96 35.72 -0.97
CA SER A 234 -5.12 36.51 -0.54
C SER A 234 -4.77 37.56 0.53
N GLY A 235 -3.83 37.25 1.42
CA GLY A 235 -3.33 38.17 2.46
C GLY A 235 -2.26 39.16 1.97
N GLY A 236 -1.97 39.21 0.67
CA GLY A 236 -0.82 39.91 0.11
C GLY A 236 0.45 39.05 0.10
N GLY A 237 1.42 39.44 -0.75
CA GLY A 237 2.63 38.65 -0.98
C GLY A 237 2.48 37.59 -2.07
N LYS A 238 3.45 36.67 -2.12
CA LYS A 238 3.67 35.73 -3.20
C LYS A 238 3.83 34.30 -2.67
N SER A 239 3.31 33.33 -3.41
CA SER A 239 3.43 31.91 -3.10
C SER A 239 4.87 31.42 -3.21
N SER A 240 5.26 30.53 -2.31
CA SER A 240 6.54 29.78 -2.36
C SER A 240 6.55 28.66 -3.41
N GLY A 241 5.42 28.43 -4.08
CA GLY A 241 5.26 27.41 -5.12
C GLY A 241 5.19 25.97 -4.60
N VAL A 242 4.82 25.07 -5.51
CA VAL A 242 4.57 23.66 -5.17
C VAL A 242 5.84 22.97 -4.65
N MET A 243 6.99 23.28 -5.23
CA MET A 243 8.28 22.66 -4.90
C MET A 243 8.68 22.86 -3.43
N SER A 244 8.30 23.98 -2.82
CA SER A 244 8.59 24.24 -1.40
C SER A 244 7.86 23.26 -0.48
N PHE A 245 6.61 22.94 -0.80
CA PHE A 245 5.81 21.98 -0.03
C PHE A 245 6.20 20.54 -0.31
N LEU A 246 6.57 20.22 -1.56
CA LEU A 246 7.07 18.87 -1.91
C LEU A 246 8.32 18.50 -1.12
N LYS A 247 9.23 19.45 -0.86
CA LYS A 247 10.39 19.25 0.01
C LYS A 247 10.01 18.94 1.45
N ILE A 248 8.94 19.54 1.97
CA ILE A 248 8.41 19.20 3.32
C ILE A 248 7.89 17.77 3.31
N GLY A 249 7.06 17.42 2.32
CA GLY A 249 6.51 16.08 2.16
C GLY A 249 7.57 14.99 2.03
N ASP A 250 8.62 15.24 1.26
CA ASP A 250 9.77 14.35 1.12
C ASP A 250 10.46 14.07 2.46
N ARG A 251 10.71 15.12 3.27
CA ARG A 251 11.29 14.96 4.61
C ARG A 251 10.35 14.24 5.57
N ALA A 252 9.06 14.53 5.51
CA ALA A 252 8.05 13.85 6.32
C ALA A 252 8.00 12.35 6.00
N ALA A 253 7.99 11.98 4.72
CA ALA A 253 8.00 10.58 4.28
C ALA A 253 9.27 9.86 4.73
N GLY A 254 10.45 10.49 4.58
CA GLY A 254 11.73 9.91 5.00
C GLY A 254 11.86 9.68 6.51
N ALA A 255 11.14 10.46 7.33
CA ALA A 255 11.16 10.33 8.80
C ALA A 255 10.29 9.17 9.32
N ILE A 256 9.32 8.68 8.54
CA ILE A 256 8.32 7.72 9.00
C ILE A 256 8.69 6.30 8.55
N LYS A 257 8.94 5.41 9.52
CA LYS A 257 9.11 3.97 9.28
C LYS A 257 7.76 3.27 9.31
N SER A 258 7.52 2.43 8.31
CA SER A 258 6.21 1.87 8.00
C SER A 258 5.97 0.53 8.73
N GLY A 259 4.80 0.41 9.39
CA GLY A 259 4.34 -0.83 10.05
C GLY A 259 5.16 -1.26 11.26
N GLY A 260 5.94 -0.36 11.88
CA GLY A 260 6.88 -0.73 12.95
C GLY A 260 8.04 -1.63 12.48
N THR A 261 8.24 -1.73 11.16
CA THR A 261 9.33 -2.48 10.54
C THR A 261 10.42 -1.54 10.01
N THR A 262 11.48 -2.08 9.39
CA THR A 262 12.51 -1.28 8.72
C THR A 262 12.09 -0.70 7.37
N ARG A 263 10.82 -0.82 6.96
CA ARG A 263 10.32 -0.36 5.64
C ARG A 263 10.11 1.16 5.64
N ARG A 264 10.53 1.85 4.58
CA ARG A 264 10.29 3.30 4.40
C ARG A 264 8.85 3.57 3.92
N ALA A 265 8.34 4.77 4.17
CA ALA A 265 7.09 5.23 3.56
C ALA A 265 7.17 5.19 2.02
N ALA A 266 6.04 4.93 1.37
CA ALA A 266 5.92 4.94 -0.08
C ALA A 266 4.97 6.05 -0.51
N LYS A 267 5.47 7.00 -1.31
CA LYS A 267 4.74 8.19 -1.72
C LYS A 267 4.78 8.38 -3.24
N MET A 268 3.65 8.73 -3.86
CA MET A 268 3.58 9.25 -5.22
C MET A 268 3.27 10.76 -5.21
N VAL A 269 4.04 11.51 -5.98
CA VAL A 269 3.83 12.95 -6.21
C VAL A 269 3.57 13.16 -7.69
N ILE A 270 2.42 13.74 -8.01
CA ILE A 270 2.02 13.97 -9.39
C ILE A 270 1.87 15.47 -9.66
N LEU A 271 2.30 15.89 -10.84
CA LEU A 271 2.08 17.23 -11.37
C LEU A 271 1.63 17.16 -12.83
N ASP A 272 0.67 17.98 -13.21
CA ASP A 272 0.14 18.07 -14.56
C ASP A 272 1.11 18.87 -15.45
N ILE A 273 1.22 18.48 -16.71
CA ILE A 273 2.23 19.01 -17.65
C ILE A 273 2.07 20.51 -17.96
N ASP A 274 0.91 21.10 -17.67
CA ASP A 274 0.62 22.53 -17.82
C ASP A 274 0.89 23.34 -16.54
N HIS A 275 1.33 22.71 -15.45
CA HIS A 275 1.58 23.41 -14.20
C HIS A 275 2.77 24.37 -14.34
N PRO A 276 2.71 25.61 -13.83
CA PRO A 276 3.79 26.59 -14.07
C PRO A 276 5.14 26.26 -13.42
N ASP A 277 5.16 25.40 -12.41
CA ASP A 277 6.40 24.89 -11.80
C ASP A 277 6.88 23.54 -12.40
N VAL A 278 6.28 23.07 -13.50
CA VAL A 278 6.56 21.73 -14.06
C VAL A 278 8.02 21.54 -14.49
N GLU A 279 8.66 22.58 -15.05
CA GLU A 279 10.07 22.51 -15.45
C GLU A 279 10.98 22.20 -14.25
N ALA A 280 10.71 22.84 -13.11
CA ALA A 280 11.46 22.61 -11.87
C ALA A 280 11.16 21.24 -11.25
N PHE A 281 9.90 20.79 -11.35
CA PHE A 281 9.49 19.46 -10.88
C PHE A 281 10.18 18.34 -11.67
N ILE A 282 10.23 18.44 -13.00
CA ILE A 282 10.90 17.46 -13.87
C ILE A 282 12.39 17.34 -13.54
N ASP A 283 13.08 18.47 -13.37
CA ASP A 283 14.52 18.45 -13.07
C ASP A 283 14.86 18.08 -11.62
N TRP A 284 13.88 18.12 -10.70
CA TRP A 284 14.14 18.11 -9.26
C TRP A 284 15.01 16.94 -8.83
N LYS A 285 14.58 15.70 -9.08
CA LYS A 285 15.31 14.52 -8.62
C LYS A 285 16.64 14.36 -9.35
N LYS A 286 16.68 14.65 -10.67
CA LYS A 286 17.95 14.66 -11.46
C LYS A 286 19.00 15.57 -10.83
N VAL A 287 18.61 16.79 -10.46
CA VAL A 287 19.53 17.76 -9.84
C VAL A 287 19.98 17.31 -8.45
N GLU A 288 19.09 16.69 -7.67
CA GLU A 288 19.41 16.19 -6.34
C GLU A 288 20.31 14.94 -6.38
N GLU A 289 20.11 14.05 -7.36
CA GLU A 289 21.01 12.92 -7.64
C GLU A 289 22.42 13.40 -8.01
N GLU A 290 22.52 14.43 -8.85
CA GLU A 290 23.82 15.00 -9.22
C GLU A 290 24.55 15.57 -7.98
N LYS A 291 23.82 16.21 -7.05
CA LYS A 291 24.41 16.65 -5.78
C LYS A 291 24.91 15.48 -4.96
N ALA A 292 24.11 14.42 -4.81
CA ALA A 292 24.52 13.21 -4.08
C ALA A 292 25.77 12.58 -4.73
N ARG A 293 25.81 12.49 -6.05
CA ARG A 293 26.95 11.98 -6.82
C ARG A 293 28.22 12.79 -6.58
N ILE A 294 28.13 14.13 -6.57
CA ILE A 294 29.27 15.01 -6.28
C ILE A 294 29.76 14.80 -4.84
N LEU A 295 28.85 14.70 -3.86
CA LEU A 295 29.21 14.42 -2.46
C LEU A 295 29.93 13.07 -2.32
N ILE A 296 29.48 12.04 -3.03
CA ILE A 296 30.11 10.71 -3.01
C ILE A 296 31.49 10.76 -3.68
N GLN A 297 31.58 11.31 -4.89
CA GLN A 297 32.80 11.25 -5.69
C GLN A 297 33.90 12.20 -5.20
N HIS A 298 33.53 13.36 -4.67
CA HIS A 298 34.47 14.42 -4.31
C HIS A 298 34.43 14.80 -2.83
N GLY A 299 33.33 14.52 -2.13
CA GLY A 299 33.16 14.83 -0.70
C GLY A 299 33.58 13.70 0.26
N GLY A 300 33.92 12.52 -0.25
CA GLY A 300 34.33 11.37 0.57
C GLY A 300 33.19 10.68 1.31
N TYR A 301 31.94 10.97 0.95
CA TYR A 301 30.77 10.31 1.52
C TYR A 301 30.59 8.90 0.95
N PRO A 302 30.15 7.90 1.75
CA PRO A 302 29.89 6.56 1.26
C PRO A 302 28.83 6.53 0.15
N ALA A 303 29.02 5.64 -0.83
CA ALA A 303 28.05 5.40 -1.92
C ALA A 303 26.81 4.60 -1.48
N ASP A 304 26.46 4.63 -0.20
CA ASP A 304 25.28 3.97 0.36
C ASP A 304 24.06 4.87 0.20
N PHE A 305 22.98 4.33 -0.35
CA PHE A 305 21.69 5.02 -0.47
C PHE A 305 21.04 5.34 0.90
N ASN A 306 21.47 4.67 1.97
CA ASN A 306 21.11 5.02 3.35
C ASN A 306 22.13 5.95 4.01
N GLY A 307 23.18 6.33 3.29
CA GLY A 307 24.27 7.17 3.77
C GLY A 307 23.95 8.66 3.80
N GLU A 308 24.87 9.44 4.37
CA GLU A 308 24.71 10.86 4.64
C GLU A 308 24.49 11.71 3.37
N ALA A 309 25.10 11.33 2.24
CA ALA A 309 24.90 12.01 0.96
C ALA A 309 23.41 12.02 0.56
N TYR A 310 22.76 10.85 0.57
CA TYR A 310 21.34 10.74 0.25
C TYR A 310 20.43 11.30 1.37
N ALA A 311 20.89 11.28 2.62
CA ALA A 311 20.15 11.88 3.73
C ALA A 311 20.09 13.41 3.65
N THR A 312 20.99 14.08 2.93
CA THR A 312 21.05 15.55 2.86
C THR A 312 20.37 16.15 1.63
N VAL A 313 20.18 15.38 0.56
CA VAL A 313 19.42 15.80 -0.63
C VAL A 313 17.91 15.60 -0.48
N SER A 314 17.13 16.11 -1.41
CA SER A 314 15.66 16.06 -1.42
C SER A 314 15.09 15.27 -2.60
N GLY A 315 13.80 14.95 -2.55
CA GLY A 315 13.09 14.24 -3.64
C GLY A 315 13.39 12.75 -3.72
N GLN A 316 13.88 12.16 -2.63
CA GLN A 316 14.34 10.77 -2.55
C GLN A 316 13.32 9.82 -1.93
N ASN A 317 12.30 10.37 -1.24
CA ASN A 317 11.29 9.60 -0.51
C ASN A 317 9.93 9.60 -1.22
N SER A 318 9.91 9.94 -2.51
CA SER A 318 8.76 9.78 -3.39
C SER A 318 9.14 9.29 -4.78
N ASN A 319 8.19 8.59 -5.40
CA ASN A 319 8.11 8.49 -6.85
C ASN A 319 7.46 9.76 -7.37
N ASN A 320 7.99 10.30 -8.47
CA ASN A 320 7.47 11.52 -9.08
C ASN A 320 6.93 11.17 -10.46
N SER A 321 5.77 11.72 -10.84
CA SER A 321 5.20 11.51 -12.16
C SER A 321 4.61 12.79 -12.73
N VAL A 322 4.78 12.98 -14.03
CA VAL A 322 4.10 14.04 -14.77
C VAL A 322 2.90 13.45 -15.49
N ARG A 323 1.76 14.14 -15.39
CA ARG A 323 0.54 13.77 -16.11
C ARG A 323 0.44 14.52 -17.43
N VAL A 324 0.29 13.76 -18.51
CA VAL A 324 0.20 14.27 -19.88
C VAL A 324 -1.15 13.93 -20.49
N THR A 325 -1.68 14.85 -21.31
CA THR A 325 -2.92 14.65 -22.05
C THR A 325 -2.63 14.21 -23.48
N ASN A 326 -3.64 13.68 -24.18
CA ASN A 326 -3.53 13.37 -25.62
C ASN A 326 -3.19 14.64 -26.44
N ASP A 327 -3.69 15.81 -26.03
CA ASP A 327 -3.38 17.09 -26.68
C ASP A 327 -1.91 17.48 -26.51
N PHE A 328 -1.33 17.26 -25.33
CA PHE A 328 0.11 17.47 -25.12
C PHE A 328 0.94 16.54 -26.01
N VAL A 329 0.60 15.25 -26.05
CA VAL A 329 1.30 14.27 -26.90
C VAL A 329 1.21 14.66 -28.37
N LYS A 330 0.04 15.12 -28.83
CA LYS A 330 -0.13 15.66 -30.19
C LYS A 330 0.78 16.87 -30.43
N ALA A 331 0.81 17.83 -29.49
CA ALA A 331 1.69 19.00 -29.58
C ALA A 331 3.18 18.59 -29.63
N VAL A 332 3.60 17.55 -28.90
CA VAL A 332 4.96 16.99 -29.00
C VAL A 332 5.23 16.48 -30.41
N LEU A 333 4.31 15.71 -31.00
CA LEU A 333 4.50 15.16 -32.35
C LEU A 333 4.58 16.26 -33.40
N GLU A 334 3.78 17.32 -33.26
CA GLU A 334 3.66 18.44 -34.21
C GLU A 334 4.66 19.59 -33.97
N ASP A 335 5.53 19.48 -32.94
CA ASP A 335 6.40 20.58 -32.48
C ASP A 335 5.65 21.87 -32.11
N GLY A 336 4.44 21.67 -31.58
CA GLY A 336 3.53 22.71 -31.14
C GLY A 336 3.98 23.42 -29.86
N ASP A 337 3.31 24.53 -29.60
CA ASP A 337 3.45 25.29 -28.36
C ASP A 337 2.58 24.67 -27.26
N TRP A 338 2.97 24.89 -26.01
CA TRP A 338 2.28 24.44 -24.81
C TRP A 338 2.29 25.53 -23.75
N ASP A 339 1.11 25.84 -23.24
CA ASP A 339 0.92 26.89 -22.24
C ASP A 339 1.04 26.35 -20.82
N LEU A 340 1.78 27.06 -19.99
CA LEU A 340 1.84 26.85 -18.55
C LEU A 340 0.88 27.81 -17.85
N ILE A 341 -0.07 27.28 -17.09
CA ILE A 341 -1.28 28.01 -16.68
C ILE A 341 -1.33 28.20 -15.16
N ASN A 342 -1.40 29.46 -14.72
CA ASN A 342 -1.54 29.82 -13.31
C ASN A 342 -2.80 29.21 -12.68
N ARG A 343 -2.71 28.73 -11.44
CA ARG A 343 -3.85 28.10 -10.75
C ARG A 343 -4.79 29.12 -10.09
N THR A 344 -4.31 30.33 -9.84
CA THR A 344 -5.09 31.37 -9.16
C THR A 344 -5.96 32.22 -10.08
N ASP A 345 -5.55 32.43 -11.34
CA ASP A 345 -6.28 33.29 -12.30
C ASP A 345 -6.49 32.68 -13.69
N GLY A 346 -5.98 31.47 -13.94
CA GLY A 346 -6.13 30.77 -15.22
C GLY A 346 -5.39 31.41 -16.39
N LYS A 347 -4.53 32.41 -16.16
CA LYS A 347 -3.76 33.05 -17.22
C LYS A 347 -2.52 32.23 -17.57
N VAL A 348 -2.12 32.33 -18.84
CA VAL A 348 -0.84 31.79 -19.31
C VAL A 348 0.31 32.54 -18.64
N ARG A 349 1.12 31.82 -17.87
CA ARG A 349 2.36 32.34 -17.26
C ARG A 349 3.48 32.39 -18.28
N LYS A 350 3.60 31.32 -19.07
CA LYS A 350 4.67 31.09 -20.04
C LYS A 350 4.20 30.09 -21.08
N THR A 351 4.56 30.32 -22.33
CA THR A 351 4.40 29.35 -23.42
C THR A 351 5.77 28.74 -23.74
N VAL A 352 5.82 27.41 -23.90
CA VAL A 352 7.04 26.65 -24.25
C VAL A 352 6.76 25.70 -25.40
N LYS A 353 7.80 25.13 -26.02
CA LYS A 353 7.61 24.03 -26.96
C LYS A 353 7.23 22.74 -26.22
N ALA A 354 6.24 22.02 -26.71
CA ALA A 354 5.86 20.72 -26.12
C ALA A 354 7.03 19.72 -26.18
N ARG A 355 7.76 19.67 -27.31
CA ARG A 355 8.98 18.85 -27.46
C ARG A 355 10.07 19.21 -26.46
N TYR A 356 10.18 20.49 -26.08
CA TYR A 356 11.15 20.91 -25.07
C TYR A 356 10.84 20.24 -23.72
N LEU A 357 9.58 20.27 -23.26
CA LEU A 357 9.20 19.60 -22.02
C LEU A 357 9.35 18.08 -22.12
N TRP A 358 8.96 17.48 -23.25
CA TRP A 358 9.11 16.03 -23.46
C TRP A 358 10.56 15.56 -23.40
N ASN A 359 11.48 16.28 -24.07
CA ASN A 359 12.91 15.97 -24.02
C ASN A 359 13.47 16.12 -22.60
N LYS A 360 12.99 17.11 -21.84
CA LYS A 360 13.37 17.32 -20.45
C LYS A 360 12.95 16.13 -19.56
N ILE A 361 11.73 15.62 -19.75
CA ILE A 361 11.23 14.42 -19.06
C ILE A 361 12.11 13.22 -19.42
N ALA A 362 12.38 12.99 -20.71
CA ALA A 362 13.20 11.87 -21.16
C ALA A 362 14.65 11.94 -20.62
N GLU A 363 15.26 13.12 -20.60
CA GLU A 363 16.60 13.33 -20.05
C GLU A 363 16.64 13.09 -18.53
N ALA A 364 15.65 13.60 -17.78
CA ALA A 364 15.53 13.36 -16.34
C ALA A 364 15.34 11.86 -16.04
N ALA A 365 14.40 11.21 -16.73
CA ALA A 365 14.15 9.78 -16.56
C ALA A 365 15.38 8.93 -16.94
N TRP A 366 16.13 9.30 -17.97
CA TRP A 366 17.41 8.64 -18.29
C TRP A 366 18.45 8.82 -17.19
N ALA A 367 18.52 10.01 -16.58
CA ALA A 367 19.51 10.33 -15.56
C ALA A 367 19.21 9.71 -14.19
N CYS A 368 17.94 9.62 -13.79
CA CYS A 368 17.56 9.21 -12.42
C CYS A 368 16.29 8.35 -12.30
N ALA A 369 15.74 7.84 -13.41
CA ALA A 369 14.49 7.07 -13.48
C ALA A 369 13.20 7.84 -13.10
N ASP A 370 13.28 9.16 -12.90
CA ASP A 370 12.15 10.04 -12.59
C ASP A 370 12.19 11.34 -13.43
N PRO A 371 11.03 11.98 -13.67
CA PRO A 371 9.69 11.52 -13.32
C PRO A 371 9.17 10.45 -14.29
N GLY A 372 8.28 9.59 -13.79
CA GLY A 372 7.43 8.76 -14.63
C GLY A 372 6.41 9.59 -15.43
N VAL A 373 5.71 8.96 -16.37
CA VAL A 373 4.66 9.59 -17.18
C VAL A 373 3.35 8.86 -16.97
N GLN A 374 2.28 9.61 -16.70
CA GLN A 374 0.91 9.11 -16.61
C GLN A 374 0.03 9.74 -17.69
N PHE A 375 -0.66 8.93 -18.47
CA PHE A 375 -1.52 9.40 -19.57
C PHE A 375 -2.92 9.75 -19.05
N ASP A 376 -3.09 10.99 -18.59
CA ASP A 376 -4.31 11.47 -17.92
C ASP A 376 -5.58 11.28 -18.76
N THR A 377 -5.51 11.51 -20.08
CA THR A 377 -6.66 11.32 -20.98
C THR A 377 -7.05 9.84 -21.04
N THR A 378 -6.11 8.94 -21.34
CA THR A 378 -6.37 7.49 -21.42
C THR A 378 -6.88 6.93 -20.09
N ILE A 379 -6.29 7.34 -18.96
CA ILE A 379 -6.75 6.90 -17.63
C ILE A 379 -8.24 7.24 -17.43
N ASN A 380 -8.65 8.45 -17.83
CA ASN A 380 -10.05 8.87 -17.66
C ASN A 380 -11.00 8.33 -18.74
N GLU A 381 -10.51 7.99 -19.94
CA GLU A 381 -11.28 7.28 -20.97
C GLU A 381 -11.72 5.88 -20.50
N TRP A 382 -10.89 5.23 -19.67
CA TRP A 382 -11.16 3.91 -19.09
C TRP A 382 -11.81 3.98 -17.70
N HIS A 383 -12.24 5.17 -17.26
CA HIS A 383 -12.83 5.32 -15.94
C HIS A 383 -14.19 4.62 -15.85
N THR A 384 -14.30 3.70 -14.90
CA THR A 384 -15.54 2.94 -14.64
C THR A 384 -16.58 3.70 -13.81
N CYS A 385 -16.23 4.84 -13.21
CA CYS A 385 -17.12 5.64 -12.35
C CYS A 385 -17.06 7.16 -12.61
N PRO A 386 -17.18 7.64 -13.87
CA PRO A 386 -16.93 9.04 -14.23
C PRO A 386 -17.88 10.04 -13.56
N ALA A 387 -19.07 9.60 -13.12
CA ALA A 387 -19.99 10.43 -12.36
C ALA A 387 -19.46 10.80 -10.95
N GLY A 388 -18.53 10.01 -10.41
CA GLY A 388 -17.88 10.25 -9.12
C GLY A 388 -16.78 11.32 -9.17
N GLY A 389 -16.36 11.72 -10.37
CA GLY A 389 -15.34 12.75 -10.58
C GLY A 389 -14.26 12.29 -11.56
N ARG A 390 -13.23 13.13 -11.71
CA ARG A 390 -12.07 12.82 -12.53
C ARG A 390 -11.04 12.03 -11.71
N ILE A 391 -10.42 11.02 -12.30
CA ILE A 391 -9.20 10.40 -11.75
C ILE A 391 -8.06 11.38 -11.90
N ARG A 392 -7.54 11.89 -10.78
CA ARG A 392 -6.49 12.92 -10.74
C ARG A 392 -5.11 12.36 -10.39
N ALA A 393 -5.06 11.25 -9.68
CA ALA A 393 -3.83 10.70 -9.11
C ALA A 393 -3.81 9.16 -9.19
N SER A 394 -2.73 8.59 -8.68
CA SER A 394 -2.53 7.16 -8.50
C SER A 394 -1.92 6.90 -7.12
N ASN A 395 -1.84 5.62 -6.75
CA ASN A 395 -1.00 5.19 -5.62
C ASN A 395 0.52 5.23 -5.99
N PRO A 396 1.43 4.90 -5.05
CA PRO A 396 2.89 4.90 -5.26
C PRO A 396 3.42 4.18 -6.51
N CYS A 397 2.80 3.06 -6.91
CA CYS A 397 3.31 2.23 -8.00
C CYS A 397 2.48 2.35 -9.29
N SER A 398 1.50 3.27 -9.34
CA SER A 398 0.65 3.56 -10.51
C SER A 398 -0.24 2.41 -11.02
N GLU A 399 -0.43 1.35 -10.24
CA GLU A 399 -1.33 0.22 -10.53
C GLU A 399 -2.78 0.48 -10.06
N TYR A 400 -2.98 1.38 -9.11
CA TYR A 400 -4.30 1.82 -8.66
C TYR A 400 -4.61 3.22 -9.18
N MET A 401 -5.55 3.30 -10.12
CA MET A 401 -6.03 4.52 -10.77
C MET A 401 -7.52 4.69 -10.47
N PHE A 402 -7.85 5.57 -9.53
CA PHE A 402 -9.24 5.81 -9.13
C PHE A 402 -9.42 7.21 -8.54
N LEU A 403 -10.60 7.48 -8.03
CA LEU A 403 -10.96 8.76 -7.43
C LEU A 403 -10.09 9.10 -6.21
N ASP A 404 -9.89 10.40 -5.99
CA ASP A 404 -9.23 10.89 -4.78
C ASP A 404 -9.99 10.46 -3.52
N ASP A 405 -9.26 10.37 -2.41
CA ASP A 405 -9.77 9.95 -1.11
C ASP A 405 -10.43 8.56 -1.15
N THR A 406 -9.76 7.63 -1.81
CA THR A 406 -10.13 6.20 -1.84
C THR A 406 -8.91 5.33 -1.56
N ALA A 407 -9.16 4.09 -1.14
CA ALA A 407 -8.13 3.11 -0.88
C ALA A 407 -8.40 1.81 -1.64
N CYS A 408 -7.34 1.08 -1.96
CA CYS A 408 -7.41 -0.23 -2.57
C CYS A 408 -6.60 -1.23 -1.76
N ASN A 409 -7.17 -2.41 -1.58
CA ASN A 409 -6.50 -3.59 -1.07
C ASN A 409 -6.22 -4.55 -2.21
N LEU A 410 -5.05 -5.18 -2.14
CA LEU A 410 -4.50 -5.99 -3.21
C LEU A 410 -4.24 -7.42 -2.75
N ALA A 411 -4.30 -8.33 -3.71
CA ALA A 411 -3.80 -9.68 -3.59
C ALA A 411 -3.22 -10.14 -4.93
N SER A 412 -2.30 -11.08 -4.90
CA SER A 412 -1.72 -11.67 -6.11
C SER A 412 -1.79 -13.19 -6.04
N ILE A 413 -2.28 -13.80 -7.12
CA ILE A 413 -2.29 -15.25 -7.31
C ILE A 413 -0.99 -15.67 -8.00
N ASN A 414 -0.32 -16.69 -7.48
CA ASN A 414 0.92 -17.21 -8.03
C ASN A 414 0.62 -18.20 -9.17
N LEU A 415 0.86 -17.77 -10.42
CA LEU A 415 0.48 -18.55 -11.61
C LEU A 415 1.21 -19.91 -11.69
N VAL A 416 2.45 -19.98 -11.20
CA VAL A 416 3.25 -21.21 -11.19
C VAL A 416 2.60 -22.31 -10.34
N ARG A 417 1.78 -21.98 -9.35
CA ARG A 417 1.05 -23.00 -8.55
C ARG A 417 -0.12 -23.65 -9.29
N PHE A 418 -0.45 -23.15 -10.47
CA PHE A 418 -1.50 -23.68 -11.35
C PHE A 418 -0.92 -24.17 -12.67
N TYR A 419 0.40 -24.20 -12.84
CA TYR A 419 1.05 -24.68 -14.04
C TYR A 419 1.85 -25.95 -13.72
N ASP A 420 1.62 -27.00 -14.52
CA ASP A 420 2.38 -28.23 -14.45
C ASP A 420 3.52 -28.19 -15.48
N ASP A 421 4.76 -28.10 -15.00
CA ASP A 421 5.96 -28.05 -15.84
C ASP A 421 6.21 -29.36 -16.63
N GLU A 422 5.72 -30.51 -16.14
CA GLU A 422 5.92 -31.80 -16.80
C GLU A 422 4.95 -32.00 -17.97
N THR A 423 3.68 -31.64 -17.76
CA THR A 423 2.64 -31.81 -18.78
C THR A 423 2.41 -30.57 -19.65
N GLY A 424 2.89 -29.40 -19.20
CA GLY A 424 2.65 -28.11 -19.85
C GLY A 424 1.20 -27.63 -19.75
N VAL A 425 0.42 -28.18 -18.82
CA VAL A 425 -1.00 -27.88 -18.64
C VAL A 425 -1.21 -26.87 -17.52
N PHE A 426 -2.08 -25.89 -17.77
CA PHE A 426 -2.52 -24.94 -16.76
C PHE A 426 -3.86 -25.36 -16.14
N ASP A 427 -3.93 -25.46 -14.80
CA ASP A 427 -5.15 -25.73 -14.04
C ASP A 427 -6.07 -24.50 -13.99
N ILE A 428 -6.87 -24.35 -15.05
CA ILE A 428 -7.85 -23.27 -15.19
C ILE A 428 -8.86 -23.30 -14.04
N GLU A 429 -9.41 -24.48 -13.70
CA GLU A 429 -10.44 -24.59 -12.66
C GLU A 429 -9.91 -24.22 -11.28
N GLY A 430 -8.67 -24.62 -10.95
CA GLY A 430 -8.01 -24.23 -9.72
C GLY A 430 -7.77 -22.72 -9.66
N TYR A 431 -7.36 -22.12 -10.78
CA TYR A 431 -7.15 -20.69 -10.87
C TYR A 431 -8.44 -19.88 -10.74
N GLU A 432 -9.54 -20.31 -11.37
CA GLU A 432 -10.87 -19.70 -11.22
C GLU A 432 -11.38 -19.78 -9.78
N HIS A 433 -11.17 -20.93 -9.12
CA HIS A 433 -11.52 -21.13 -7.72
C HIS A 433 -10.72 -20.18 -6.81
N ALA A 434 -9.41 -20.04 -7.05
CA ALA A 434 -8.55 -19.09 -6.36
C ALA A 434 -9.02 -17.64 -6.55
N ILE A 435 -9.34 -17.23 -7.79
CA ILE A 435 -9.88 -15.90 -8.09
C ILE A 435 -11.13 -15.64 -7.26
N ARG A 436 -12.09 -16.56 -7.26
CA ARG A 436 -13.34 -16.42 -6.52
C ARG A 436 -13.10 -16.19 -5.03
N LEU A 437 -12.27 -17.00 -4.38
CA LEU A 437 -11.99 -16.88 -2.95
C LEU A 437 -11.27 -15.58 -2.62
N TRP A 438 -10.26 -15.21 -3.41
CA TRP A 438 -9.49 -13.99 -3.15
C TRP A 438 -10.27 -12.71 -3.45
N THR A 439 -11.20 -12.72 -4.41
CA THR A 439 -12.15 -11.61 -4.56
C THR A 439 -13.00 -11.42 -3.30
N ILE A 440 -13.48 -12.51 -2.67
CA ILE A 440 -14.25 -12.45 -1.42
C ILE A 440 -13.38 -11.90 -0.28
N VAL A 441 -12.12 -12.36 -0.16
CA VAL A 441 -11.16 -11.80 0.82
C VAL A 441 -11.01 -10.30 0.67
N LEU A 442 -10.83 -9.83 -0.58
CA LEU A 442 -10.63 -8.41 -0.84
C LEU A 442 -11.89 -7.60 -0.47
N GLU A 443 -13.07 -8.12 -0.78
CA GLU A 443 -14.32 -7.44 -0.52
C GLU A 443 -14.68 -7.38 0.98
N ILE A 444 -14.49 -8.48 1.72
CA ILE A 444 -14.61 -8.51 3.19
C ILE A 444 -13.63 -7.51 3.83
N SER A 445 -12.43 -7.40 3.25
CA SER A 445 -11.41 -6.51 3.78
C SER A 445 -11.81 -5.02 3.72
N VAL A 446 -12.66 -4.62 2.76
CA VAL A 446 -13.25 -3.27 2.74
C VAL A 446 -14.17 -3.06 3.93
N ALA A 447 -15.03 -4.05 4.22
CA ALA A 447 -16.01 -3.96 5.30
C ALA A 447 -15.38 -3.98 6.70
N MET A 448 -14.32 -4.76 6.91
CA MET A 448 -13.66 -4.85 8.22
C MET A 448 -12.77 -3.63 8.54
N ALA A 449 -12.28 -2.95 7.51
CA ALA A 449 -11.23 -1.95 7.66
C ALA A 449 -11.66 -0.68 8.41
N HIS A 450 -10.64 0.04 8.90
CA HIS A 450 -10.74 1.47 9.17
C HIS A 450 -9.72 2.26 8.33
N PHE A 451 -9.93 3.57 8.19
CA PHE A 451 -9.24 4.44 7.25
C PHE A 451 -8.78 5.73 7.92
N PRO A 452 -7.72 6.39 7.43
CA PRO A 452 -7.02 7.47 8.14
C PRO A 452 -7.74 8.83 8.11
N SER A 453 -8.84 8.95 7.38
CA SER A 453 -9.71 10.13 7.35
C SER A 453 -11.17 9.73 7.07
N ARG A 454 -12.07 10.70 7.26
CA ARG A 454 -13.52 10.57 7.04
C ARG A 454 -13.85 10.30 5.58
N GLU A 455 -13.23 11.06 4.70
CA GLU A 455 -13.44 11.05 3.26
C GLU A 455 -13.00 9.70 2.69
N ILE A 456 -11.84 9.20 3.11
CA ILE A 456 -11.31 7.91 2.66
C ILE A 456 -12.19 6.75 3.15
N ALA A 457 -12.66 6.80 4.39
CA ALA A 457 -13.58 5.79 4.91
C ALA A 457 -14.86 5.72 4.08
N GLN A 458 -15.47 6.87 3.80
CA GLN A 458 -16.70 6.94 3.02
C GLN A 458 -16.46 6.50 1.57
N GLY A 459 -15.48 7.11 0.89
CA GLY A 459 -15.17 6.80 -0.50
C GLY A 459 -14.81 5.33 -0.71
N SER A 460 -13.99 4.74 0.16
CA SER A 460 -13.63 3.32 0.05
C SER A 460 -14.83 2.40 0.31
N TYR A 461 -15.75 2.78 1.20
CA TYR A 461 -16.97 2.02 1.46
C TYR A 461 -17.97 2.10 0.29
N ASP A 462 -18.12 3.27 -0.32
CA ASP A 462 -19.07 3.51 -1.42
C ASP A 462 -18.63 2.84 -2.72
N TYR A 463 -17.33 2.90 -3.03
CA TYR A 463 -16.80 2.41 -4.32
C TYR A 463 -16.22 0.99 -4.26
N ARG A 464 -15.79 0.52 -3.09
CA ARG A 464 -15.38 -0.87 -2.84
C ARG A 464 -14.33 -1.38 -3.84
N THR A 465 -13.30 -0.57 -4.11
CA THR A 465 -12.30 -0.87 -5.13
C THR A 465 -11.38 -2.01 -4.69
N LEU A 466 -11.17 -2.99 -5.57
CA LEU A 466 -10.38 -4.19 -5.31
C LEU A 466 -9.25 -4.29 -6.34
N GLY A 467 -8.09 -4.81 -5.93
CA GLY A 467 -6.97 -5.07 -6.84
C GLY A 467 -6.46 -6.51 -6.76
N LEU A 468 -7.17 -7.42 -7.41
CA LEU A 468 -6.70 -8.79 -7.61
C LEU A 468 -5.79 -8.86 -8.84
N GLY A 469 -4.52 -9.19 -8.63
CA GLY A 469 -3.54 -9.41 -9.68
C GLY A 469 -2.97 -10.82 -9.66
N TYR A 470 -1.85 -10.99 -10.36
CA TYR A 470 -1.11 -12.24 -10.44
C TYR A 470 0.40 -11.98 -10.30
N ALA A 471 1.14 -13.04 -9.98
CA ALA A 471 2.60 -13.02 -9.89
C ALA A 471 3.19 -14.27 -10.57
N ASN A 472 4.47 -14.17 -10.94
CA ASN A 472 5.22 -15.22 -11.63
C ASN A 472 4.57 -15.62 -12.98
N LEU A 473 4.22 -14.60 -13.78
CA LEU A 473 3.93 -14.74 -15.21
C LEU A 473 5.24 -15.06 -15.95
#